data_AF-A0A7C5HNR0-F1
#
_entry.id   AF-A0A7C5HNR0-F1
#
_cell.length_a   1.000
_cell.length_b   1.000
_cell.length_c   1.000
_cell.angle_alpha   90.00
_cell.angle_beta   90.00
_cell.angle_gamma   90.00
#
_symmetry.space_group_name_H-M   'P 1'
#
loop_
_entity.id
_entity.type
_entity.pdbx_description
1 polymer ?
#
loop_
_entity_poly.entity_id
_entity_poly.type
_entity_poly.pdbx_seq_one_letter_code
_entity_poly.pdbx_strand_id
1 'polypeptide(L)' 'MKRKVAIVVDAPAAVPQELVDEYDIGIVPLHVIVDGQDYPETEVDMEWLLKRLE' A
#
# COMPACT_ATOMS: atom_id res chain seq x y z
N MET A 1 1.95 -11.59 -31.58
CA MET A 1 2.35 -11.62 -30.16
C MET A 1 1.29 -10.91 -29.33
N LYS A 2 0.82 -11.49 -28.21
CA LYS A 2 -0.06 -10.77 -27.28
C LYS A 2 0.75 -9.70 -26.54
N ARG A 3 0.17 -8.53 -26.29
CA ARG A 3 0.79 -7.50 -25.44
C ARG A 3 0.86 -8.01 -24.00
N LYS A 4 1.99 -7.81 -23.33
CA LYS A 4 2.11 -8.01 -21.88
C LYS A 4 1.54 -6.78 -21.19
N VAL A 5 0.67 -6.99 -20.20
CA VAL A 5 0.03 -5.93 -19.40
C VAL A 5 0.31 -6.25 -17.94
N ALA A 6 0.84 -5.29 -17.19
CA ALA A 6 1.04 -5.40 -15.75
C ALA A 6 -0.24 -5.00 -15.01
N ILE A 7 -0.49 -5.65 -13.87
CA ILE A 7 -1.55 -5.28 -12.93
C ILE A 7 -0.86 -4.62 -11.74
N VAL A 8 -1.32 -3.42 -11.39
CA VAL A 8 -0.77 -2.65 -10.29
C VAL A 8 -1.94 -2.09 -9.47
N VAL A 9 -1.85 -2.20 -8.15
CA VAL A 9 -2.85 -1.69 -7.20
C VAL A 9 -2.17 -0.80 -6.16
N ASP A 10 -2.97 -0.01 -5.44
CA ASP A 10 -2.49 0.69 -4.25
C ASP A 10 -2.48 -0.24 -3.02
N ALA A 11 -1.69 0.10 -2.00
CA ALA A 11 -1.63 -0.67 -0.77
C ALA A 11 -2.97 -0.74 0.01
N PRO A 12 -3.82 0.31 0.05
CA PRO A 12 -5.13 0.24 0.71
C PRO A 12 -6.12 -0.76 0.10
N ALA A 13 -5.87 -1.23 -1.13
CA ALA A 13 -6.62 -2.36 -1.70
C ALA A 13 -6.52 -3.63 -0.84
N ALA A 14 -5.52 -3.71 0.05
CA ALA A 14 -5.34 -4.77 1.05
C ALA A 14 -5.41 -6.19 0.43
N VAL A 15 -4.83 -6.34 -0.77
CA VAL A 15 -4.77 -7.62 -1.46
C VAL A 15 -3.94 -8.60 -0.61
N PRO A 16 -4.43 -9.82 -0.34
CA PRO A 16 -3.65 -10.83 0.36
C PRO A 16 -2.32 -11.10 -0.34
N GLN A 17 -1.23 -11.17 0.42
CA GLN A 17 0.13 -11.34 -0.12
C GLN A 17 0.25 -12.60 -1.00
N GLU A 18 -0.46 -13.68 -0.66
CA GLU A 18 -0.51 -14.91 -1.45
C GLU A 18 -0.97 -14.66 -2.90
N LEU A 19 -1.94 -13.76 -3.12
CA LEU A 19 -2.42 -13.41 -4.46
C LEU A 19 -1.47 -12.46 -5.18
N VAL A 20 -0.80 -11.57 -4.44
CA VAL A 20 0.23 -10.69 -5.01
C VAL A 20 1.34 -11.53 -5.63
N ASP A 21 1.81 -12.53 -4.88
CA ASP A 21 2.87 -13.43 -5.30
C ASP A 21 2.42 -14.37 -6.44
N GLU A 22 1.19 -14.91 -6.37
CA GLU A 22 0.63 -15.81 -7.39
C GLU A 22 0.46 -15.13 -8.76
N TYR A 23 0.00 -13.87 -8.77
CA TYR A 23 -0.40 -13.16 -9.98
C TYR A 23 0.58 -12.07 -10.44
N ASP A 24 1.73 -11.90 -9.78
CA ASP A 24 2.73 -10.85 -10.08
C ASP A 24 2.09 -9.45 -10.07
N ILE A 25 1.33 -9.16 -9.01
CA ILE A 25 0.64 -7.87 -8.84
C ILE A 25 1.64 -6.86 -8.28
N GLY A 26 1.83 -5.73 -8.96
CA GLY A 26 2.58 -4.62 -8.39
C GLY A 26 1.78 -3.90 -7.30
N ILE A 27 2.44 -3.56 -6.18
CA ILE A 27 1.87 -2.71 -5.13
C ILE A 27 2.53 -1.33 -5.16
N VAL A 28 1.71 -0.28 -5.15
CA VAL A 28 2.16 1.11 -4.96
C VAL A 28 1.70 1.57 -3.58
N PRO A 29 2.62 1.80 -2.62
CA PRO A 29 2.24 2.30 -1.31
C PRO A 29 1.78 3.75 -1.40
N LEU A 30 0.82 4.14 -0.56
CA LEU A 30 0.51 5.55 -0.34
C LEU A 30 1.41 6.16 0.74
N HIS A 31 1.20 7.44 0.96
CA HIS A 31 1.89 8.23 1.98
C HIS A 31 0.86 8.84 2.93
N VAL A 32 1.19 8.84 4.21
CA VAL A 32 0.40 9.46 5.27
C VAL A 32 1.13 10.71 5.75
N ILE A 33 0.44 11.85 5.77
CA ILE A 33 1.00 13.12 6.25
C ILE A 33 0.39 13.44 7.61
N VAL A 34 1.19 13.46 8.66
CA VAL A 34 0.79 13.79 10.05
C VAL A 34 1.70 14.89 10.57
N ASP A 35 1.12 15.98 11.09
CA ASP A 35 1.86 17.14 11.61
C ASP A 35 2.91 17.72 10.64
N GLY A 36 2.65 17.62 9.33
CA GLY A 36 3.57 18.08 8.28
C GLY A 36 4.72 17.12 7.98
N GLN A 37 4.79 15.96 8.64
CA GLN A 37 5.76 14.91 8.37
C GLN A 37 5.14 13.85 7.44
N ASP A 38 5.91 13.42 6.44
CA ASP A 38 5.55 12.41 5.45
C ASP A 38 6.08 11.03 5.89
N TYR A 39 5.20 10.03 5.82
CA TYR A 39 5.49 8.63 6.14
C TYR A 39 4.95 7.69 5.06
N PRO A 40 5.74 6.73 4.56
CA PRO A 40 5.22 5.65 3.72
C PRO A 40 4.20 4.81 4.49
N GLU A 41 3.04 4.53 3.90
CA GLU A 41 1.97 3.73 4.52
C GLU A 41 2.47 2.38 5.06
N THR A 42 3.40 1.72 4.35
CA THR A 42 3.98 0.43 4.75
C THR A 42 4.89 0.51 5.98
N GLU A 43 5.31 1.70 6.37
CA GLU A 43 6.23 1.94 7.50
C GLU A 43 5.53 2.62 8.69
N VAL A 44 4.27 3.05 8.53
CA VAL A 44 3.48 3.67 9.60
C VAL A 44 2.92 2.60 10.53
N ASP A 45 3.21 2.73 11.81
CA ASP A 45 2.54 1.95 12.86
C ASP A 45 1.06 2.35 12.95
N MET A 46 0.17 1.38 12.76
CA MET A 46 -1.27 1.64 12.68
C MET A 46 -1.87 2.02 14.03
N GLU A 47 -1.36 1.46 15.13
CA GLU A 47 -1.82 1.83 16.47
C GLU A 47 -1.48 3.30 16.79
N TRP A 48 -0.26 3.73 16.45
CA TRP A 48 0.15 5.13 16.54
C TRP A 48 -0.69 6.04 15.66
N LEU A 49 -0.99 5.64 14.41
CA LEU A 49 -1.78 6.45 13.48
C LEU A 49 -3.20 6.67 13.99
N LEU A 50 -3.86 5.62 14.48
CA LEU A 50 -5.22 5.70 14.99
C LEU A 50 -5.34 6.62 16.22
N LYS A 51 -4.32 6.64 17.09
CA LYS A 51 -4.26 7.58 18.22
C LYS A 51 -4.20 9.06 17.81
N ARG A 52 -3.91 9.38 16.55
CA ARG A 52 -3.95 10.77 16.04
C ARG A 52 -5.34 11.25 15.66
N LEU A 53 -6.33 10.36 15.62
CA LEU A 53 -7.74 10.68 15.32
C LEU A 53 -8.57 10.96 16.57
N GLU A 54 -8.00 10.76 17.76
CA GLU A 54 -8.60 11.09 19.07
C GLU A 54 -8.45 12.57 19.41
#